data_AF-A0AAN6XT38-F1
#
_entry.id   AF-A0AAN6XT38-F1
#
_cell.length_a   1.000
_cell.length_b   1.000
_cell.length_c   1.000
_cell.angle_alpha   90.00
_cell.angle_beta   90.00
_cell.angle_gamma   90.00
#
_symmetry.space_group_name_H-M   'P 1'
#
loop_
_entity.id
_entity.type
_entity.pdbx_description
1 polymer ?
#
loop_
_entity_poly.entity_id
_entity_poly.type
_entity_poly.pdbx_seq_one_letter_code
_entity_poly.pdbx_strand_id
1 'polypeptide(L)'
;RLHLRKHDILLEAPVRTPSQSLYSLYNKASETDQTLELDTRVMRKILNEKTLNEALVSMIVTQNLSFRFIQSSFFRAFCSELNPEAQSLISSHSTLKLRISNSWSLHKDILRKEASVVTLNNSPCS
;
A
#
# COMPACT_ATOMS: atom_id res chain seq x y z
N ARG A 1 33.67 4.06 28.99
CA ARG A 1 32.80 5.07 28.34
C ARG A 1 32.63 4.69 26.87
N LEU A 2 31.57 3.95 26.54
CA LEU A 2 31.24 3.59 25.16
C LEU A 2 30.59 4.80 24.49
N HIS A 3 31.27 5.38 23.50
CA HIS A 3 30.71 6.44 22.66
C HIS A 3 29.92 5.76 21.53
N LEU A 4 28.59 5.73 21.64
CA LEU A 4 27.71 5.38 20.53
C LEU A 4 27.74 6.57 19.54
N ARG A 5 28.43 6.41 18.41
CA ARG A 5 28.34 7.37 17.31
C ARG A 5 26.94 7.25 16.71
N LYS A 6 26.25 8.39 16.57
CA LYS A 6 24.99 8.49 15.83
C LYS A 6 25.21 7.93 14.42
N HIS A 7 24.50 6.85 14.09
CA HIS A 7 24.37 6.40 12.72
C HIS A 7 23.32 7.29 12.04
N ASP A 8 23.75 8.43 11.53
CA ASP A 8 22.92 9.20 10.61
C ASP A 8 22.88 8.42 9.29
N ILE A 9 21.73 7.82 8.98
CA ILE A 9 21.50 7.14 7.70
C ILE A 9 21.31 8.25 6.66
N LEU A 10 22.38 8.60 5.97
CA LEU A 10 22.32 9.41 4.75
C LEU A 10 21.71 8.55 3.64
N LEU A 11 20.39 8.67 3.47
CA LEU A 11 19.70 8.21 2.27
C LEU A 11 20.05 9.16 1.13
N GLU A 12 21.18 8.96 0.46
CA GLU A 12 21.39 9.53 -0.87
C GLU A 12 20.45 8.80 -1.84
N ALA A 13 19.23 9.33 -1.96
CA ALA A 13 18.36 8.94 -3.06
C ALA A 13 19.09 9.32 -4.36
N PRO A 14 19.22 8.41 -5.34
CA PRO A 14 19.83 8.75 -6.62
C PRO A 14 19.04 9.91 -7.21
N VAL A 15 19.68 11.06 -7.35
CA VAL A 15 19.11 12.26 -7.99
C VAL A 15 18.97 11.92 -9.47
N ARG A 16 17.84 11.30 -9.82
CA ARG A 16 17.42 11.12 -11.20
C ARG A 16 17.10 12.51 -11.73
N THR A 17 18.05 13.13 -12.41
CA THR A 17 17.80 14.37 -13.14
C THR A 17 16.65 14.11 -14.12
N PRO A 18 15.52 14.84 -14.00
CA PRO A 18 14.44 14.70 -14.96
C PRO A 18 14.99 14.92 -16.37
N SER A 19 14.58 14.09 -17.33
CA SER A 19 14.99 14.31 -18.73
C SER A 19 14.60 15.73 -19.15
N GLN A 20 15.39 16.36 -20.04
CA GLN A 20 15.07 17.68 -20.60
C GLN A 20 13.64 17.74 -21.19
N SER A 21 13.10 16.60 -21.61
CA SER A 21 11.71 16.48 -22.07
C SER A 21 10.66 16.68 -20.96
N LEU A 22 10.95 16.32 -19.70
CA LEU A 22 10.03 16.51 -18.58
C LEU A 22 9.96 17.98 -18.17
N TYR A 23 11.10 18.67 -18.11
CA TYR A 23 11.14 20.11 -17.84
C TYR A 23 10.38 20.92 -18.89
N SER A 24 10.56 20.60 -20.17
CA SER A 24 9.85 21.27 -21.25
C SER A 24 8.34 20.99 -21.25
N LEU A 25 7.90 19.79 -20.86
CA LEU A 25 6.48 19.50 -20.65
C LEU A 25 5.89 20.31 -19.48
N TYR A 26 6.63 20.42 -18.38
CA TYR A 26 6.17 21.17 -17.20
C TYR A 26 6.11 22.67 -17.47
N ASN A 27 7.09 23.21 -18.19
CA ASN A 27 7.10 24.62 -18.60
C ASN A 27 5.91 24.94 -19.51
N LYS A 28 5.60 24.08 -20.49
CA LYS A 28 4.41 24.25 -21.34
C LYS A 28 3.11 24.20 -20.55
N ALA A 29 3.01 23.29 -19.57
CA ALA A 29 1.85 23.22 -18.69
C ALA A 29 1.74 24.48 -17.80
N SER A 30 2.87 25.05 -17.37
CA SER A 30 2.92 26.30 -16.62
C SER A 30 2.50 27.51 -17.46
N GLU A 31 2.83 27.52 -18.76
CA GLU A 31 2.40 28.58 -19.68
C GLU A 31 0.89 28.54 -19.98
N THR A 32 0.23 27.42 -19.73
CA THR A 32 -1.20 27.20 -19.98
C THR A 32 -2.05 27.04 -18.71
N ASP A 33 -1.48 27.30 -17.53
CA ASP A 33 -2.13 27.08 -16.21
C ASP A 33 -2.65 25.64 -16.00
N GLN A 34 -2.03 24.65 -16.65
CA GLN A 34 -2.40 23.23 -16.61
C GLN A 34 -1.52 22.38 -15.67
N THR A 35 -0.63 23.01 -14.89
CA THR A 35 0.27 22.31 -13.95
C THR A 35 -0.48 21.43 -12.96
N LEU A 36 -1.59 21.93 -12.40
CA LEU A 36 -2.42 21.17 -11.46
C LEU A 36 -3.02 19.90 -12.10
N GLU A 37 -3.50 19.99 -13.34
CA GLU A 37 -4.07 18.84 -14.05
C GLU A 37 -2.99 17.80 -14.39
N LEU A 38 -1.81 18.28 -14.80
CA LEU A 38 -0.64 17.44 -15.07
C LEU A 38 -0.23 16.66 -13.81
N ASP A 39 -0.09 17.37 -12.68
CA ASP A 39 0.27 16.78 -11.40
C ASP A 39 -0.76 15.75 -10.94
N THR A 40 -2.05 16.08 -11.06
CA THR A 40 -3.16 15.16 -10.76
C THR A 40 -3.07 13.88 -11.58
N ARG A 41 -2.83 14.00 -12.90
CA ARG A 41 -2.70 12.84 -13.80
C ARG A 41 -1.49 11.98 -13.46
N VAL A 42 -0.35 12.60 -13.13
CA VAL A 42 0.87 11.89 -12.73
C VAL A 42 0.63 11.16 -11.40
N MET A 43 0.09 11.85 -10.40
CA MET A 43 -0.22 11.30 -9.08
C MET A 43 -1.22 10.15 -9.15
N ARG A 44 -2.20 10.22 -10.06
CA ARG A 44 -3.12 9.11 -10.31
C ARG A 44 -2.45 7.94 -11.01
N LYS A 45 -1.54 8.19 -11.97
CA LYS A 45 -0.86 7.14 -12.74
C LYS A 45 0.09 6.31 -11.89
N ILE A 46 0.72 6.91 -10.88
CA ILE A 46 1.62 6.20 -9.96
C ILE A 46 0.86 5.35 -8.94
N LEU A 47 -0.42 5.61 -8.72
CA LEU A 47 -1.25 4.85 -7.80
C LEU A 47 -1.79 3.59 -8.50
N ASN A 48 -1.42 2.43 -7.96
CA ASN A 48 -2.01 1.15 -8.37
C ASN A 48 -3.09 0.75 -7.37
N GLU A 49 -4.36 0.86 -7.78
CA GLU A 49 -5.52 0.51 -6.94
C GLU A 49 -5.45 -0.93 -6.41
N LYS A 50 -5.03 -1.88 -7.24
CA LYS A 50 -4.96 -3.29 -6.83
C LYS A 50 -3.92 -3.48 -5.73
N THR A 51 -2.70 -2.98 -5.94
CA THR A 51 -1.61 -3.06 -4.97
C THR A 51 -1.97 -2.34 -3.66
N LEU A 52 -2.61 -1.18 -3.76
CA LEU A 52 -3.02 -0.38 -2.60
C LEU A 52 -4.08 -1.12 -1.76
N ASN A 53 -5.09 -1.73 -2.41
CA ASN A 53 -6.10 -2.51 -1.72
C ASN A 53 -5.54 -3.81 -1.13
N GLU A 54 -4.60 -4.47 -1.79
CA GLU A 54 -3.91 -5.65 -1.24
C GLU A 54 -3.06 -5.29 -0.02
N ALA A 55 -2.33 -4.18 -0.06
CA ALA A 55 -1.56 -3.67 1.07
C ALA A 55 -2.48 -3.31 2.26
N LEU A 56 -3.62 -2.67 1.99
CA LEU A 56 -4.65 -2.37 2.99
C LEU A 56 -5.20 -3.62 3.66
N VAL A 57 -5.58 -4.63 2.86
CA VAL A 57 -6.09 -5.91 3.38
C VAL A 57 -5.02 -6.61 4.22
N SER A 58 -3.78 -6.66 3.74
CA SER A 58 -2.65 -7.25 4.46
C SER A 58 -2.40 -6.55 5.80
N MET A 59 -2.38 -5.22 5.82
CA MET A 59 -2.20 -4.44 7.04
C MET A 59 -3.33 -4.71 8.05
N ILE A 60 -4.59 -4.77 7.59
CA ILE A 60 -5.73 -5.04 8.46
C ILE A 60 -5.65 -6.44 9.06
N VAL A 61 -5.34 -7.45 8.24
CA VAL A 61 -5.26 -8.85 8.67
C VAL A 61 -4.07 -9.07 9.61
N THR A 62 -2.89 -8.58 9.27
CA THR A 62 -1.65 -8.81 10.04
C THR A 62 -1.62 -8.07 11.37
N GLN A 63 -2.16 -6.85 11.42
CA GLN A 63 -2.20 -6.03 12.64
C GLN A 63 -3.52 -6.17 13.40
N ASN A 64 -4.41 -7.06 12.96
CA ASN A 64 -5.75 -7.26 13.52
C ASN A 64 -6.53 -5.94 13.72
N LEU A 65 -6.42 -5.03 12.75
CA LEU A 65 -7.08 -3.74 12.82
C LEU A 65 -8.58 -3.88 12.58
N SER A 66 -9.36 -3.02 13.20
CA SER A 66 -10.78 -2.93 12.87
C SER A 66 -10.96 -2.56 11.41
N PHE A 67 -11.94 -3.17 10.76
CA PHE A 67 -12.31 -2.83 9.40
C PHE A 67 -12.71 -1.36 9.22
N ARG A 68 -13.14 -0.71 10.30
CA ARG A 68 -13.45 0.72 10.36
C ARG A 68 -12.21 1.62 10.32
N PHE A 69 -11.01 1.07 10.45
CA PHE A 69 -9.76 1.83 10.39
C PHE A 69 -9.66 2.67 9.10
N ILE A 70 -10.12 2.12 7.98
CA ILE A 70 -10.11 2.81 6.68
C ILE A 70 -11.04 4.03 6.67
N GLN A 71 -12.09 4.02 7.49
CA GLN A 71 -13.02 5.15 7.64
C GLN A 71 -12.51 6.21 8.62
N SER A 72 -11.41 5.95 9.33
CA SER A 72 -10.80 6.90 10.24
C SER A 72 -10.36 8.17 9.50
N SER A 73 -10.74 9.33 10.04
CA SER A 73 -10.29 10.63 9.53
C SER A 73 -8.77 10.73 9.54
N PHE A 74 -8.10 10.15 10.54
CA PHE A 74 -6.65 10.13 10.65
C PHE A 74 -6.01 9.35 9.50
N PHE A 75 -6.54 8.16 9.19
CA PHE A 75 -6.03 7.35 8.08
C PHE A 75 -6.27 8.04 6.73
N ARG A 76 -7.44 8.64 6.54
CA ARG A 76 -7.76 9.39 5.32
C ARG A 76 -6.88 10.63 5.15
N ALA A 77 -6.56 11.33 6.23
CA ALA A 77 -5.63 12.46 6.24
C ALA A 77 -4.21 11.98 5.88
N PHE A 78 -3.73 10.89 6.49
CA PHE A 78 -2.44 10.29 6.18
C PHE A 78 -2.32 9.90 4.70
N CYS A 79 -3.33 9.24 4.13
CA CYS A 79 -3.34 8.94 2.70
C CYS A 79 -3.35 10.19 1.83
N SER A 80 -4.09 11.24 2.22
CA SER A 80 -4.16 12.49 1.48
C SER A 80 -2.83 13.25 1.47
N GLU A 81 -2.09 13.20 2.57
CA GLU A 81 -0.76 13.82 2.68
C GLU A 81 0.27 13.10 1.81
N LEU A 82 0.19 11.77 1.72
CA LEU A 82 1.07 10.99 0.85
C LEU A 82 0.75 11.16 -0.63
N ASN A 83 -0.54 11.16 -0.97
CA ASN A 83 -1.01 11.43 -2.32
C ASN A 83 -2.50 11.84 -2.27
N PRO A 84 -2.83 13.10 -2.66
CA PRO A 84 -4.20 13.59 -2.63
C PRO A 84 -5.19 12.74 -3.44
N GLU A 85 -4.71 12.09 -4.51
CA GLU A 85 -5.53 11.24 -5.38
C GLU A 85 -5.85 9.87 -4.75
N ALA A 86 -5.12 9.45 -3.71
CA ALA A 86 -5.26 8.13 -3.10
C ALA A 86 -6.63 7.90 -2.47
N GLN A 87 -7.30 8.95 -1.98
CA GLN A 87 -8.64 8.80 -1.39
C GLN A 87 -9.68 8.27 -2.37
N SER A 88 -9.55 8.60 -3.66
CA SER A 88 -10.48 8.16 -4.71
C SER A 88 -10.35 6.67 -5.05
N LEU A 89 -9.22 6.04 -4.69
CA LEU A 89 -8.88 4.66 -5.05
C LEU A 89 -9.05 3.66 -3.91
N ILE A 90 -9.31 4.15 -2.70
CA ILE A 90 -9.67 3.27 -1.58
C ILE A 90 -11.02 2.64 -1.92
N SER A 91 -11.02 1.32 -2.10
CA SER A 91 -12.23 0.57 -2.43
C SER A 91 -13.35 0.81 -1.41
N SER A 92 -14.59 0.67 -1.85
CA SER A 92 -15.74 0.78 -0.95
C SER A 92 -15.67 -0.26 0.18
N HIS A 93 -16.28 0.08 1.31
CA HIS A 93 -16.33 -0.77 2.50
C HIS A 93 -16.93 -2.16 2.23
N SER A 94 -17.92 -2.28 1.32
CA SER A 94 -18.48 -3.58 0.94
C SER A 94 -17.44 -4.46 0.21
N THR A 95 -16.70 -3.89 -0.73
CA THR A 95 -15.68 -4.59 -1.52
C THR A 95 -14.52 -5.07 -0.65
N LEU A 96 -14.04 -4.22 0.26
CA LEU A 96 -12.95 -4.58 1.16
C LEU A 96 -13.36 -5.62 2.21
N LYS A 97 -14.61 -5.58 2.71
CA LYS A 97 -15.12 -6.59 3.66
C LYS A 97 -15.14 -7.97 3.02
N LEU A 98 -15.57 -8.05 1.75
CA LEU A 98 -15.56 -9.28 0.96
C LEU A 98 -14.13 -9.78 0.76
N ARG A 99 -13.19 -8.91 0.40
CA ARG A 99 -11.77 -9.27 0.22
C ARG A 99 -11.11 -9.79 1.51
N ILE A 100 -11.39 -9.17 2.65
CA ILE A 100 -10.88 -9.63 3.94
C ILE A 100 -11.47 -10.98 4.32
N SER A 101 -12.78 -11.16 4.13
CA SER A 101 -13.44 -12.46 4.36
C SER A 101 -12.83 -13.55 3.49
N ASN A 102 -12.57 -13.27 2.21
CA ASN A 102 -11.93 -14.21 1.30
C ASN A 102 -10.48 -14.50 1.70
N SER A 103 -9.72 -13.46 2.07
CA SER A 103 -8.33 -13.60 2.55
C SER A 103 -8.24 -14.45 3.82
N TRP A 104 -9.17 -14.25 4.77
CA TRP A 104 -9.27 -15.05 5.98
C TRP A 104 -9.61 -16.51 5.69
N SER A 105 -10.58 -16.76 4.80
CA SER A 105 -10.93 -18.12 4.38
C SER A 105 -9.74 -18.83 3.71
N LEU A 106 -9.01 -18.13 2.82
CA LEU A 106 -7.81 -18.68 2.18
C LEU A 106 -6.73 -19.05 3.20
N HIS A 107 -6.42 -18.17 4.15
CA HIS A 107 -5.45 -18.47 5.21
C HIS A 107 -5.89 -19.65 6.08
N LYS A 108 -7.18 -19.72 6.40
CA LYS A 108 -7.74 -20.85 7.16
C LYS A 108 -7.61 -22.17 6.39
N ASP A 109 -7.84 -22.16 5.08
CA ASP A 109 -7.72 -23.36 4.25
C ASP A 109 -6.28 -23.82 4.08
N ILE A 110 -5.32 -22.88 4.01
CA ILE A 110 -3.88 -23.19 4.05
C ILE A 110 -3.54 -23.90 5.35
N LEU A 111 -3.91 -23.31 6.49
CA LEU A 111 -3.64 -23.90 7.81
C LEU A 111 -4.31 -25.28 8.00
N ARG A 112 -5.54 -25.46 7.48
CA ARG A 112 -6.22 -26.76 7.51
C ARG A 112 -5.51 -27.82 6.68
N LYS A 113 -5.02 -27.46 5.49
CA LYS A 113 -4.23 -28.37 4.65
C LYS A 113 -2.93 -28.77 5.35
N GLU A 114 -2.21 -27.80 5.91
CA GLU A 114 -0.98 -28.07 6.67
C GLU A 114 -1.24 -28.95 7.89
N ALA A 115 -2.28 -28.67 8.68
CA ALA A 115 -2.67 -29.50 9.82
C ALA A 115 -3.03 -30.94 9.40
N SER A 116 -3.72 -31.11 8.27
CA SER A 116 -4.10 -32.43 7.75
C SER A 116 -2.88 -33.24 7.27
N VAL A 117 -1.91 -32.58 6.63
CA VAL A 117 -0.64 -33.19 6.21
C VAL A 117 0.20 -33.60 7.42
N VAL A 118 0.26 -32.77 8.45
CA VAL A 118 0.94 -33.12 9.72
C VAL A 118 0.29 -34.32 10.40
N THR A 119 -1.04 -34.46 10.30
CA THR A 119 -1.75 -35.59 10.92
C THR A 119 -1.50 -36.91 10.18
N LEU A 120 -1.35 -36.87 8.86
CA LEU A 120 -0.97 -38.04 8.04
C LEU A 120 0.48 -38.48 8.29
N ASN A 121 1.41 -37.54 8.47
CA ASN A 121 2.82 -37.86 8.73
C ASN A 121 3.09 -38.32 10.18
N ASN A 122 2.16 -38.08 11.11
CA ASN A 122 2.25 -38.49 12.51
C ASN A 122 1.35 -39.69 12.85
N SER A 123 0.77 -40.34 11.86
CA SER A 123 0.05 -41.60 12.08
C SER A 123 1.07 -42.71 12.37
N PRO A 124 1.06 -43.34 13.56
CA PRO A 124 1.94 -44.46 13.82
C PRO A 124 1.52 -45.60 12.89
N CYS A 125 2.44 -46.06 12.03
CA CYS A 125 2.28 -47.30 11.30
C CYS A 125 1.83 -48.38 12.27
N SER A 126 0.60 -48.87 12.08
CA SER A 126 0.09 -50.08 12.74
C SER A 126 0.55 -51.30 11.98
#